data_AF-A0A6N9NMT2-F1
#
_entry.id   AF-A0A6N9NMT2-F1
#
_cell.length_a   1.000
_cell.length_b   1.000
_cell.length_c   1.000
_cell.angle_alpha   90.00
_cell.angle_beta   90.00
_cell.angle_gamma   90.00
#
_symmetry.space_group_name_H-M   'P 1'
#
loop_
_entity.id
_entity.type
_entity.pdbx_description
1 polymer ?
#
loop_
_entity_poly.entity_id
_entity_poly.type
_entity_poly.pdbx_seq_one_letter_code
_entity_poly.pdbx_strand_id
1 'polypeptide(L)'
;MEISRESVLERTHYGLNIYAHVLRKYYPGETVLSLAGRDCKPAKNPFNNSKATLWIKIVEGMATHVDTERAIENGDAFDFAALHFKVQGQALYDLLNEEMHLRIDTKHPFYDYKEFDKEKEPVTKKEEIKIPVFSYFKKPITNVNPYGTKSLLEVYELIKSDTFKAHTAKLRSLTDVKEARKYKAFSFDYVTFSGAFSSRSDKNLKAHSGLIVIDFDHLEDLNGLKEQLLNDKHFDTELLFTSPSGDGLKWVITIDIQEADHQTWFKGIANYLNATYQLQVDESGKDISRACFLPHDPEIFINSKYLGQ
;
A
#
# COMPACT_ATOMS: atom_id res chain seq x y z
N MET A 1 12.67 -2.16 25.73
CA MET A 1 11.38 -2.88 25.55
C MET A 1 11.29 -4.00 26.60
N GLU A 2 10.09 -4.41 27.04
CA GLU A 2 9.94 -5.57 27.93
C GLU A 2 10.05 -6.86 27.11
N ILE A 3 10.72 -7.89 27.65
CA ILE A 3 10.86 -9.18 26.96
C ILE A 3 9.51 -9.89 27.01
N SER A 4 8.84 -9.98 25.86
CA SER A 4 7.57 -10.71 25.69
C SER A 4 7.60 -11.60 24.45
N ARG A 5 6.61 -12.49 24.32
CA ARG A 5 6.39 -13.34 23.14
C ARG A 5 6.39 -12.50 21.85
N GLU A 6 5.70 -11.38 21.86
CA GLU A 6 5.55 -10.47 20.73
C GLU A 6 6.87 -9.79 20.38
N SER A 7 7.61 -9.28 21.37
CA SER A 7 8.92 -8.65 21.14
C SER A 7 9.95 -9.64 20.56
N VAL A 8 9.90 -10.91 20.98
CA VAL A 8 10.77 -11.96 20.46
C VAL A 8 10.38 -12.31 19.03
N LEU A 9 9.08 -12.39 18.71
CA LEU A 9 8.60 -12.59 17.33
C LEU A 9 9.06 -11.47 16.38
N GLU A 10 8.93 -10.21 16.80
CA GLU A 10 9.34 -9.05 16.00
C GLU A 10 10.84 -9.11 15.66
N ARG A 11 11.68 -9.49 16.64
CA ARG A 11 13.13 -9.58 16.48
C ARG A 11 13.61 -10.84 15.75
N THR A 12 12.74 -11.83 15.54
CA THR A 12 13.12 -13.14 14.99
C THR A 12 12.49 -13.45 13.63
N HIS A 13 12.00 -12.42 12.94
CA HIS A 13 11.35 -12.54 11.63
C HIS A 13 10.19 -13.57 11.68
N TYR A 14 9.20 -13.26 12.52
CA TYR A 14 8.02 -14.10 12.74
C TYR A 14 8.33 -15.48 13.36
N GLY A 15 9.50 -15.65 14.00
CA GLY A 15 9.94 -16.89 14.61
C GLY A 15 10.78 -17.81 13.70
N LEU A 16 11.01 -17.46 12.43
CA LEU A 16 11.88 -18.25 11.55
C LEU A 16 13.31 -18.33 12.06
N ASN A 17 13.83 -17.24 12.63
CA ASN A 17 15.19 -17.22 13.18
C ASN A 17 15.31 -18.11 14.43
N ILE A 18 14.21 -18.36 15.16
CA ILE A 18 14.20 -19.29 16.30
C ILE A 18 14.39 -20.73 15.81
N TYR A 19 13.61 -21.16 14.80
CA TYR A 19 13.81 -22.47 14.17
C TYR A 19 15.24 -22.62 13.65
N ALA A 20 15.72 -21.63 12.90
CA ALA A 20 17.07 -21.66 12.35
C ALA A 20 18.14 -21.74 13.45
N HIS A 21 17.98 -21.00 14.54
CA HIS A 21 18.90 -21.02 15.67
C HIS A 21 18.92 -22.40 16.35
N VAL A 22 17.76 -22.97 16.69
CA VAL A 22 17.66 -24.29 17.30
C VAL A 22 18.24 -25.37 16.37
N LEU A 23 17.86 -25.38 15.09
CA LEU A 23 18.34 -26.38 14.14
C LEU A 23 19.86 -26.31 13.94
N ARG A 24 20.47 -25.11 13.96
CA ARG A 24 21.93 -24.96 13.86
C ARG A 24 22.70 -25.55 15.05
N LYS A 25 22.06 -25.73 16.21
CA LYS A 25 22.66 -26.44 17.35
C LYS A 25 22.79 -27.95 17.09
N TYR A 26 21.90 -28.52 16.28
CA TYR A 26 21.94 -29.93 15.88
C TYR A 26 22.75 -30.16 14.60
N TYR A 27 22.72 -29.20 13.67
CA TYR A 27 23.34 -29.30 12.35
C TYR A 27 24.29 -28.11 12.08
N PRO A 28 25.40 -28.00 12.82
CA PRO A 28 26.32 -26.88 12.68
C PRO A 28 26.96 -26.88 11.28
N GLY A 29 27.00 -25.71 10.64
CA GLY A 29 27.59 -25.52 9.31
C GLY A 29 26.71 -25.97 8.13
N GLU A 30 25.51 -26.51 8.38
CA GLU A 30 24.57 -26.88 7.33
C GLU A 30 23.52 -25.78 7.07
N THR A 31 22.96 -25.77 5.85
CA THR A 31 21.75 -25.02 5.55
C THR A 31 20.55 -25.72 6.18
N VAL A 32 20.04 -25.18 7.29
CA VAL A 32 18.97 -25.81 8.08
C VAL A 32 17.55 -25.49 7.61
N LEU A 33 17.37 -24.38 6.90
CA LEU A 33 16.08 -23.94 6.33
C LEU A 33 16.32 -23.41 4.91
N SER A 34 15.38 -23.70 4.01
CA SER A 34 15.38 -23.17 2.64
C SER A 34 14.00 -22.59 2.34
N LEU A 35 13.94 -21.26 2.29
CA LEU A 35 12.72 -20.48 2.07
C LEU A 35 12.41 -20.37 0.57
N ALA A 36 11.14 -20.57 0.21
CA ALA A 36 10.58 -20.27 -1.11
C ALA A 36 9.22 -19.59 -0.91
N GLY A 37 9.20 -18.25 -0.97
CA GLY A 37 8.00 -17.47 -0.65
C GLY A 37 7.67 -17.53 0.85
N ARG A 38 6.45 -17.97 1.20
CA ARG A 38 5.98 -18.12 2.59
C ARG A 38 6.17 -19.54 3.17
N ASP A 39 6.74 -20.44 2.39
CA ASP A 39 6.94 -21.84 2.74
C ASP A 39 8.44 -22.19 2.84
N CYS A 40 8.78 -23.10 3.73
CA CYS A 40 10.09 -23.76 3.75
C CYS A 40 10.01 -25.12 3.07
N LYS A 41 11.07 -25.51 2.35
CA LYS A 41 11.29 -26.94 2.04
C LYS A 41 11.38 -27.75 3.35
N PRO A 42 11.03 -29.05 3.34
CA PRO A 42 11.08 -29.88 4.54
C PRO A 42 12.47 -29.86 5.17
N ALA A 43 12.53 -29.46 6.45
CA ALA A 43 13.76 -29.38 7.22
C ALA A 43 14.02 -30.67 8.00
N LYS A 44 15.29 -30.92 8.34
CA LYS A 44 15.68 -32.04 9.20
C LYS A 44 15.08 -31.86 10.59
N ASN A 45 14.38 -32.87 11.09
CA ASN A 45 13.82 -32.90 12.43
C ASN A 45 14.81 -33.58 13.40
N PRO A 46 15.44 -32.83 14.33
CA PRO A 46 16.39 -33.40 15.29
C PRO A 46 15.73 -34.35 16.29
N PHE A 47 14.40 -34.29 16.44
CA PHE A 47 13.60 -35.16 17.28
C PHE A 47 13.04 -36.39 16.52
N ASN A 48 13.38 -36.55 15.24
CA ASN A 48 13.03 -37.70 14.42
C ASN A 48 14.21 -38.21 13.59
N ASN A 49 15.29 -38.60 14.26
CA ASN A 49 16.49 -39.18 13.62
C ASN A 49 17.05 -38.33 12.46
N SER A 50 16.88 -37.01 12.51
CA SER A 50 17.31 -36.07 11.46
C SER A 50 16.67 -36.27 10.08
N LYS A 51 15.52 -36.96 10.00
CA LYS A 51 14.73 -37.07 8.77
C LYS A 51 14.15 -35.71 8.39
N ALA A 52 13.97 -35.47 7.09
CA ALA A 52 13.41 -34.22 6.56
C ALA A 52 11.86 -34.18 6.67
N THR A 53 11.33 -34.21 7.90
CA THR A 53 9.88 -34.29 8.17
C THR A 53 9.27 -33.00 8.69
N LEU A 54 10.09 -31.99 9.00
CA LEU A 54 9.65 -30.72 9.59
C LEU A 54 9.25 -29.71 8.50
N TRP A 55 7.95 -29.52 8.29
CA TRP A 55 7.41 -28.52 7.37
C TRP A 55 7.13 -27.22 8.10
N ILE A 56 7.85 -26.15 7.77
CA ILE A 56 7.68 -24.83 8.41
C ILE A 56 7.04 -23.86 7.41
N LYS A 57 6.03 -23.12 7.86
CA LYS A 57 5.32 -22.10 7.06
C LYS A 57 4.94 -20.90 7.91
N ILE A 58 4.84 -19.73 7.29
CA ILE A 58 4.34 -18.53 7.97
C ILE A 58 2.83 -18.44 7.77
N VAL A 59 2.07 -18.52 8.88
CA VAL A 59 0.62 -18.36 8.92
C VAL A 59 0.31 -17.19 9.84
N GLU A 60 -0.46 -16.21 9.37
CA GLU A 60 -0.89 -15.05 10.17
C GLU A 60 0.26 -14.30 10.89
N GLY A 61 1.41 -14.18 10.23
CA GLY A 61 2.58 -13.48 10.80
C GLY A 61 3.35 -14.31 11.83
N MET A 62 3.20 -15.63 11.84
CA MET A 62 3.92 -16.52 12.75
C MET A 62 4.37 -17.80 12.04
N ALA A 63 5.62 -18.19 12.27
CA ALA A 63 6.18 -19.44 11.77
C ALA A 63 5.64 -20.63 12.59
N THR A 64 4.92 -21.51 11.90
CA THR A 64 4.37 -22.75 12.45
C THR A 64 4.97 -23.96 11.76
N HIS A 65 5.03 -25.09 12.45
CA HIS A 65 5.55 -26.33 11.91
C HIS A 65 4.51 -27.44 11.92
N VAL A 66 4.65 -28.34 10.94
CA VAL A 66 3.94 -29.62 10.86
C VAL A 66 4.98 -30.72 10.71
N ASP A 67 4.94 -31.72 11.58
CA ASP A 67 5.77 -32.92 11.43
C ASP A 67 5.00 -34.00 10.68
N THR A 68 5.46 -34.35 9.48
CA THR A 68 4.75 -35.30 8.60
C THR A 68 4.69 -36.71 9.18
N GLU A 69 5.62 -37.06 10.07
CA GLU A 69 5.66 -38.37 10.74
C GLU A 69 5.14 -38.30 12.19
N ARG A 70 4.70 -37.11 12.67
CA ARG A 70 4.17 -36.88 14.02
C ARG A 70 5.08 -37.36 15.16
N ALA A 71 6.40 -37.29 14.97
CA ALA A 71 7.36 -37.53 16.04
C ALA A 71 7.37 -36.39 17.07
N ILE A 72 6.98 -35.18 16.64
CA ILE A 72 6.64 -34.04 17.51
C ILE A 72 5.22 -33.55 17.21
N GLU A 73 4.59 -32.92 18.20
CA GLU A 73 3.31 -32.24 17.99
C GLU A 73 3.50 -31.03 17.08
N ASN A 74 2.48 -30.71 16.27
CA ASN A 74 2.50 -29.50 15.46
C ASN A 74 2.39 -28.29 16.38
N GLY A 75 3.18 -27.26 16.12
CA GLY A 75 3.20 -26.06 16.95
C GLY A 75 3.85 -24.88 16.26
N ASP A 76 4.26 -23.90 17.06
CA ASP A 76 4.96 -22.72 16.61
C ASP A 76 6.46 -22.75 16.94
N ALA A 77 7.14 -21.64 16.62
CA ALA A 77 8.57 -21.49 16.87
C ALA A 77 8.95 -21.59 18.35
N PHE A 78 8.07 -21.17 19.26
CA PHE A 78 8.28 -21.25 20.70
C PHE A 78 8.04 -22.66 21.21
N ASP A 79 7.05 -23.39 20.68
CA ASP A 79 6.86 -24.81 21.02
C ASP A 79 8.09 -25.62 20.65
N PHE A 80 8.65 -25.36 19.45
CA PHE A 80 9.85 -26.02 18.98
C PHE A 80 11.09 -25.65 19.82
N ALA A 81 11.23 -24.37 20.20
CA ALA A 81 12.30 -23.93 21.10
C ALA A 81 12.15 -24.53 22.51
N ALA A 82 10.92 -24.57 23.04
CA ALA A 82 10.61 -25.16 24.33
C ALA A 82 10.97 -26.65 24.36
N LEU A 83 10.77 -27.37 23.25
CA LEU A 83 11.16 -28.77 23.14
C LEU A 83 12.68 -28.96 23.24
N HIS A 84 13.47 -28.06 22.64
CA HIS A 84 14.93 -28.09 22.71
C HIS A 84 15.45 -27.66 24.10
N PHE A 85 15.04 -26.48 24.56
CA PHE A 85 15.55 -25.86 25.77
C PHE A 85 14.92 -26.38 27.05
N LYS A 86 13.77 -27.08 26.95
CA LYS A 86 12.98 -27.61 28.08
C LYS A 86 12.51 -26.54 29.06
N VAL A 87 12.22 -25.35 28.53
CA VAL A 87 11.73 -24.18 29.27
C VAL A 87 10.53 -23.61 28.53
N GLN A 88 9.56 -23.03 29.27
CA GLN A 88 8.32 -22.45 28.72
C GLN A 88 8.00 -21.10 29.38
N GLY A 89 7.05 -20.38 28.79
CA GLY A 89 6.57 -19.09 29.31
C GLY A 89 7.65 -18.01 29.29
N GLN A 90 7.62 -17.11 30.28
CA GLN A 90 8.54 -15.96 30.35
C GLN A 90 10.02 -16.38 30.33
N ALA A 91 10.36 -17.44 31.06
CA ALA A 91 11.74 -17.93 31.13
C ALA A 91 12.29 -18.37 29.75
N LEU A 92 11.42 -18.81 28.83
CA LEU A 92 11.84 -19.12 27.46
C LEU A 92 12.16 -17.83 26.68
N TYR A 93 11.39 -16.76 26.87
CA TYR A 93 11.63 -15.50 26.19
C TYR A 93 12.92 -14.83 26.65
N ASP A 94 13.18 -14.85 27.96
CA ASP A 94 14.42 -14.36 28.56
C ASP A 94 15.62 -15.14 28.00
N LEU A 95 15.51 -16.47 27.97
CA LEU A 95 16.54 -17.36 27.41
C LEU A 95 16.81 -17.07 25.93
N LEU A 96 15.75 -16.92 25.12
CA LEU A 96 15.91 -16.62 23.69
C LEU A 96 16.52 -15.24 23.45
N ASN A 97 16.16 -14.24 24.27
CA ASN A 97 16.76 -12.91 24.20
C ASN A 97 18.29 -12.96 24.45
N GLU A 98 18.72 -13.75 25.44
CA GLU A 98 20.14 -13.96 25.77
C GLU A 98 20.86 -14.76 24.68
N GLU A 99 20.37 -15.96 24.37
CA GLU A 99 20.99 -16.94 23.44
C GLU A 99 21.12 -16.42 22.01
N MET A 100 20.12 -15.67 21.55
CA MET A 100 20.10 -15.12 20.19
C MET A 100 20.61 -13.67 20.15
N HIS A 101 21.04 -13.13 21.29
CA HIS A 101 21.50 -11.75 21.44
C HIS A 101 20.50 -10.73 20.88
N LEU A 102 19.21 -10.93 21.15
CA LEU A 102 18.13 -10.09 20.60
C LEU A 102 18.14 -8.67 21.18
N ARG A 103 18.74 -8.50 22.37
CA ARG A 103 18.95 -7.21 23.03
C ARG A 103 17.64 -6.42 23.21
N ILE A 104 16.55 -7.10 23.54
CA ILE A 104 15.22 -6.50 23.69
C ILE A 104 15.17 -5.57 24.93
N ASP A 105 15.92 -5.94 25.95
CA ASP A 105 16.06 -5.29 27.25
C ASP A 105 17.20 -4.24 27.31
N THR A 106 17.98 -4.08 26.24
CA THR A 106 19.12 -3.14 26.20
C THR A 106 18.93 -2.06 25.14
N LYS A 107 19.10 -0.79 25.53
CA LYS A 107 19.00 0.36 24.63
C LYS A 107 20.19 0.42 23.67
N HIS A 108 20.00 0.04 22.42
CA HIS A 108 21.00 0.03 21.35
C HIS A 108 20.69 1.10 20.28
N PRO A 109 21.59 2.06 20.00
CA PRO A 109 21.33 3.20 19.10
C PRO A 109 20.85 2.83 17.69
N PHE A 110 21.25 1.66 17.19
CA PHE A 110 20.93 1.17 15.85
C PHE A 110 19.57 0.46 15.73
N TYR A 111 19.01 -0.02 16.85
CA TYR A 111 17.72 -0.73 16.88
C TYR A 111 16.64 0.01 17.71
N ASP A 112 17.07 0.85 18.65
CA ASP A 112 16.23 1.73 19.47
C ASP A 112 16.12 3.14 18.91
N TYR A 113 16.35 3.30 17.60
CA TYR A 113 15.87 4.48 16.88
C TYR A 113 14.34 4.63 17.02
N LYS A 114 13.61 3.54 17.34
CA LYS A 114 12.20 3.55 17.73
C LYS A 114 11.94 4.14 19.13
N GLU A 115 12.91 4.21 20.06
CA GLU A 115 12.66 4.69 21.42
C GLU A 115 12.90 6.19 21.63
N PHE A 116 13.56 6.90 20.70
CA PHE A 116 13.58 8.36 20.71
C PHE A 116 12.27 9.00 20.20
N ASP A 117 11.37 8.19 19.61
CA ASP A 117 10.02 8.60 19.20
C ASP A 117 8.90 8.07 20.14
N LYS A 118 9.23 7.41 21.25
CA LYS A 118 8.23 6.83 22.18
C LYS A 118 7.51 7.83 23.09
N GLU A 119 7.86 9.11 23.07
CA GLU A 119 6.93 10.15 23.57
C GLU A 119 5.80 10.46 22.57
N LYS A 120 5.72 9.75 21.44
CA LYS A 120 4.63 9.85 20.46
C LYS A 120 4.18 8.51 19.87
N GLU A 121 4.19 7.40 20.62
CA GLU A 121 3.32 6.29 20.23
C GLU A 121 1.95 6.44 20.91
N PRO A 122 0.90 6.81 20.15
CA PRO A 122 -0.44 6.79 20.68
C PRO A 122 -0.79 5.34 20.99
N VAL A 123 -1.50 5.13 22.10
CA VAL A 123 -2.46 4.03 22.25
C VAL A 123 -3.07 3.74 20.87
N THR A 124 -3.11 2.48 20.45
CA THR A 124 -3.84 2.02 19.25
C THR A 124 -5.32 2.39 19.33
N LYS A 125 -5.60 3.68 19.14
CA LYS A 125 -6.69 4.11 18.31
C LYS A 125 -6.34 3.53 16.95
N LYS A 126 -7.26 2.83 16.29
CA LYS A 126 -7.24 2.78 14.82
C LYS A 126 -6.86 4.19 14.39
N GLU A 127 -5.69 4.39 13.76
CA GLU A 127 -5.49 5.66 13.09
C GLU A 127 -6.66 5.77 12.13
N GLU A 128 -7.57 6.70 12.43
CA GLU A 128 -8.68 6.97 11.54
C GLU A 128 -8.02 7.35 10.22
N ILE A 129 -8.10 6.45 9.25
CA ILE A 129 -7.56 6.68 7.91
C ILE A 129 -8.25 7.94 7.42
N LYS A 130 -7.53 9.06 7.44
CA LYS A 130 -8.11 10.34 7.11
C LYS A 130 -8.37 10.35 5.62
N ILE A 131 -9.63 10.20 5.23
CA ILE A 131 -10.02 10.19 3.82
C ILE A 131 -9.67 11.57 3.24
N PRO A 132 -8.82 11.65 2.20
CA PRO A 132 -8.47 12.92 1.59
C PRO A 132 -9.71 13.66 1.08
N VAL A 133 -9.74 14.97 1.29
CA VAL A 133 -10.81 15.86 0.79
C VAL A 133 -10.23 16.91 -0.13
N PHE A 134 -10.98 17.27 -1.15
CA PHE A 134 -10.56 18.22 -2.17
C PHE A 134 -11.76 18.95 -2.78
N SER A 135 -11.50 20.01 -3.54
CA SER A 135 -12.58 20.81 -4.13
C SER A 135 -13.33 20.06 -5.22
N TYR A 136 -14.66 20.16 -5.17
CA TYR A 136 -15.60 19.66 -6.17
C TYR A 136 -16.31 20.84 -6.84
N PHE A 137 -16.45 20.76 -8.15
CA PHE A 137 -16.99 21.82 -9.00
C PHE A 137 -18.09 21.25 -9.88
N LYS A 138 -19.23 21.96 -9.91
CA LYS A 138 -20.28 21.65 -10.88
C LYS A 138 -19.90 22.20 -12.24
N LYS A 139 -20.23 21.44 -13.28
CA LYS A 139 -20.15 21.85 -14.68
C LYS A 139 -20.78 23.24 -14.91
N PRO A 140 -20.29 24.01 -15.89
CA PRO A 140 -19.18 23.70 -16.80
C PRO A 140 -17.78 23.93 -16.18
N ILE A 141 -16.72 23.54 -16.90
CA ILE A 141 -15.30 23.73 -16.50
C ILE A 141 -14.91 25.19 -16.24
N THR A 142 -15.69 26.14 -16.74
CA THR A 142 -15.52 27.58 -16.50
C THR A 142 -15.99 28.02 -15.11
N ASN A 143 -16.73 27.17 -14.38
CA ASN A 143 -17.07 27.40 -12.98
C ASN A 143 -15.83 27.17 -12.12
N VAL A 144 -15.06 28.22 -11.86
CA VAL A 144 -13.81 28.16 -11.09
C VAL A 144 -14.03 28.27 -9.58
N ASN A 145 -15.26 28.48 -9.10
CA ASN A 145 -15.56 28.52 -7.68
C ASN A 145 -16.05 27.14 -7.22
N PRO A 146 -15.43 26.52 -6.20
CA PRO A 146 -15.85 25.22 -5.71
C PRO A 146 -17.31 25.26 -5.26
N TYR A 147 -18.07 24.24 -5.64
CA TYR A 147 -19.41 24.01 -5.08
C TYR A 147 -19.32 23.53 -3.62
N GLY A 148 -18.22 22.85 -3.29
CA GLY A 148 -17.90 22.37 -1.95
C GLY A 148 -16.64 21.51 -1.98
N THR A 149 -16.43 20.72 -0.94
CA THR A 149 -15.42 19.67 -0.91
C THR A 149 -16.10 18.30 -1.01
N LYS A 150 -15.38 17.33 -1.58
CA LYS A 150 -15.75 15.92 -1.59
C LYS A 150 -14.57 15.08 -1.10
N SER A 151 -14.86 13.99 -0.41
CA SER A 151 -13.87 12.99 -0.04
C SER A 151 -13.53 12.07 -1.23
N LEU A 152 -12.39 11.40 -1.17
CA LEU A 152 -12.01 10.40 -2.16
C LEU A 152 -13.06 9.29 -2.30
N LEU A 153 -13.63 8.84 -1.18
CA LEU A 153 -14.68 7.81 -1.16
C LEU A 153 -15.98 8.29 -1.81
N GLU A 154 -16.42 9.53 -1.53
CA GLU A 154 -17.61 10.09 -2.18
C GLU A 154 -17.41 10.21 -3.70
N VAL A 155 -16.21 10.54 -4.17
CA VAL A 155 -15.90 10.59 -5.61
C VAL A 155 -15.89 9.21 -6.23
N TYR A 156 -15.33 8.21 -5.55
CA TYR A 156 -15.41 6.82 -5.97
C TYR A 156 -16.86 6.37 -6.18
N GLU A 157 -17.73 6.62 -5.20
CA GLU A 157 -19.16 6.29 -5.29
C GLU A 157 -19.84 7.02 -6.45
N LEU A 158 -19.54 8.32 -6.64
CA LEU A 158 -20.09 9.10 -7.75
C LEU A 158 -19.69 8.53 -9.12
N ILE A 159 -18.41 8.21 -9.33
CA ILE A 159 -17.92 7.64 -10.60
C ILE A 159 -18.50 6.24 -10.84
N LYS A 160 -18.57 5.41 -9.79
CA LYS A 160 -19.10 4.04 -9.89
C LYS A 160 -20.60 4.01 -10.16
N SER A 161 -21.34 4.97 -9.61
CA SER A 161 -22.78 5.11 -9.80
C SER A 161 -23.17 5.54 -11.22
N ASP A 162 -24.47 5.47 -11.52
CA ASP A 162 -25.02 5.91 -12.80
C ASP A 162 -25.06 7.45 -12.97
N THR A 163 -24.60 8.23 -11.98
CA THR A 163 -24.67 9.71 -11.96
C THR A 163 -24.15 10.37 -13.24
N PHE A 164 -23.02 9.88 -13.77
CA PHE A 164 -22.39 10.43 -14.98
C PHE A 164 -22.59 9.56 -16.23
N LYS A 165 -23.43 8.51 -16.17
CA LYS A 165 -23.56 7.49 -17.22
C LYS A 165 -24.07 8.05 -18.53
N ALA A 166 -25.15 8.83 -18.49
CA ALA A 166 -25.74 9.42 -19.69
C ALA A 166 -24.76 10.39 -20.39
N HIS A 167 -24.07 11.24 -19.62
CA HIS A 167 -23.08 12.17 -20.16
C HIS A 167 -21.84 11.46 -20.70
N THR A 168 -21.38 10.39 -20.02
CA THR A 168 -20.25 9.56 -20.47
C THR A 168 -20.57 8.83 -21.77
N ALA A 169 -21.73 8.18 -21.85
CA ALA A 169 -22.19 7.52 -23.07
C ALA A 169 -22.34 8.53 -24.23
N LYS A 170 -22.92 9.70 -23.97
CA LYS A 170 -23.05 10.74 -24.98
C LYS A 170 -21.70 11.23 -25.46
N LEU A 171 -20.75 11.52 -24.57
CA LEU A 171 -19.40 11.94 -24.94
C LEU A 171 -18.72 10.90 -25.84
N ARG A 172 -18.76 9.62 -25.45
CA ARG A 172 -18.15 8.52 -26.21
C ARG A 172 -18.82 8.25 -27.56
N SER A 173 -20.05 8.71 -27.77
CA SER A 173 -20.73 8.64 -29.06
C SER A 173 -20.33 9.74 -30.06
N LEU A 174 -19.63 10.79 -29.60
CA LEU A 174 -19.21 11.90 -30.46
C LEU A 174 -17.93 11.55 -31.22
N THR A 175 -17.98 11.64 -32.55
CA THR A 175 -16.84 11.35 -33.44
C THR A 175 -16.00 12.60 -33.73
N ASP A 176 -16.60 13.79 -33.73
CA ASP A 176 -15.87 15.03 -33.92
C ASP A 176 -15.13 15.43 -32.63
N VAL A 177 -13.80 15.53 -32.72
CA VAL A 177 -12.92 15.82 -31.58
C VAL A 177 -13.22 17.19 -30.95
N LYS A 178 -13.58 18.19 -31.75
CA LYS A 178 -13.87 19.54 -31.24
C LYS A 178 -15.19 19.57 -30.50
N GLU A 179 -16.22 18.91 -31.04
CA GLU A 179 -17.51 18.74 -30.39
C GLU A 179 -17.37 17.94 -29.09
N ALA A 180 -16.65 16.82 -29.10
CA ALA A 180 -16.38 16.00 -27.93
C ALA A 180 -15.67 16.81 -26.83
N ARG A 181 -14.63 17.58 -27.18
CA ARG A 181 -13.92 18.45 -26.24
C ARG A 181 -14.83 19.52 -25.64
N LYS A 182 -15.67 20.16 -26.47
CA LYS A 182 -16.64 21.18 -26.02
C LYS A 182 -17.71 20.56 -25.11
N TYR A 183 -18.25 19.40 -25.48
CA TYR A 183 -19.24 18.68 -24.69
C TYR A 183 -18.69 18.27 -23.33
N LYS A 184 -17.47 17.70 -23.30
CA LYS A 184 -16.76 17.32 -22.07
C LYS A 184 -16.60 18.51 -21.14
N ALA A 185 -16.10 19.63 -21.66
CA ALA A 185 -15.92 20.87 -20.90
C ALA A 185 -17.22 21.44 -20.33
N PHE A 186 -18.36 21.25 -21.00
CA PHE A 186 -19.63 21.82 -20.59
C PHE A 186 -20.48 20.89 -19.71
N SER A 187 -20.33 19.57 -19.86
CA SER A 187 -21.30 18.60 -19.35
C SER A 187 -20.84 17.78 -18.15
N PHE A 188 -19.56 17.88 -17.77
CA PHE A 188 -18.97 17.09 -16.70
C PHE A 188 -18.61 17.95 -15.49
N ASP A 189 -19.00 17.45 -14.32
CA ASP A 189 -18.47 17.94 -13.06
C ASP A 189 -17.00 17.50 -12.94
N TYR A 190 -16.26 18.17 -12.08
CA TYR A 190 -14.84 17.91 -11.94
C TYR A 190 -14.35 18.20 -10.52
N VAL A 191 -13.18 17.66 -10.21
CA VAL A 191 -12.51 17.82 -8.92
C VAL A 191 -11.07 18.27 -9.13
N THR A 192 -10.42 18.72 -8.07
CA THR A 192 -8.98 19.00 -8.03
C THR A 192 -8.34 18.07 -7.02
N PHE A 193 -8.02 16.83 -7.40
CA PHE A 193 -7.56 15.80 -6.47
C PHE A 193 -6.47 16.28 -5.51
N SER A 194 -5.56 17.13 -5.97
CA SER A 194 -4.43 17.64 -5.20
C SER A 194 -4.78 18.62 -4.08
N GLY A 195 -6.00 19.15 -4.00
CA GLY A 195 -6.35 20.02 -2.88
C GLY A 195 -7.72 20.69 -2.90
N ALA A 196 -7.95 21.45 -1.84
CA ALA A 196 -9.10 22.32 -1.65
C ALA A 196 -8.71 23.79 -1.84
N PHE A 197 -9.58 24.56 -2.49
CA PHE A 197 -9.29 25.92 -2.93
C PHE A 197 -10.38 26.92 -2.53
N SER A 198 -10.09 28.22 -2.55
CA SER A 198 -11.13 29.28 -2.55
C SER A 198 -11.70 29.51 -3.96
N SER A 199 -10.85 29.37 -4.98
CA SER A 199 -11.18 29.33 -6.40
C SER A 199 -10.10 28.53 -7.13
N ARG A 200 -10.40 27.95 -8.29
CA ARG A 200 -9.48 27.07 -9.03
C ARG A 200 -8.29 27.84 -9.60
N SER A 201 -7.24 27.95 -8.78
CA SER A 201 -5.93 28.49 -9.11
C SER A 201 -4.95 28.06 -8.04
N ASP A 202 -3.71 27.75 -8.41
CA ASP A 202 -2.65 27.36 -7.47
C ASP A 202 -2.42 28.41 -6.36
N LYS A 203 -2.60 29.70 -6.70
CA LYS A 203 -2.50 30.81 -5.74
C LYS A 203 -3.57 30.81 -4.66
N ASN A 204 -4.67 30.11 -4.91
CA ASN A 204 -5.88 30.10 -4.09
C ASN A 204 -6.05 28.75 -3.36
N LEU A 205 -4.97 27.97 -3.25
CA LEU A 205 -4.90 26.74 -2.46
C LEU A 205 -5.15 27.06 -0.98
N LYS A 206 -6.12 26.36 -0.39
CA LYS A 206 -6.38 26.41 1.06
C LYS A 206 -5.64 25.28 1.78
N ALA A 207 -5.70 24.08 1.21
CA ALA A 207 -5.05 22.90 1.76
C ALA A 207 -4.77 21.89 0.64
N HIS A 208 -3.56 21.34 0.63
CA HIS A 208 -3.23 20.19 -0.22
C HIS A 208 -3.86 18.93 0.37
N SER A 209 -4.35 18.02 -0.48
CA SER A 209 -5.01 16.77 -0.05
C SER A 209 -4.03 15.64 0.27
N GLY A 210 -2.78 15.79 -0.16
CA GLY A 210 -1.77 14.73 -0.15
C GLY A 210 -1.87 13.79 -1.36
N LEU A 211 -2.73 14.11 -2.33
CA LEU A 211 -2.89 13.33 -3.56
C LEU A 211 -2.30 14.06 -4.76
N ILE A 212 -1.98 13.30 -5.79
CA ILE A 212 -1.72 13.79 -7.14
C ILE A 212 -2.43 12.88 -8.14
N VAL A 213 -2.94 13.46 -9.22
CA VAL A 213 -3.54 12.71 -10.32
C VAL A 213 -2.63 12.76 -11.53
N ILE A 214 -2.28 11.59 -12.05
CA ILE A 214 -1.57 11.41 -13.29
C ILE A 214 -2.58 11.05 -14.37
N ASP A 215 -2.50 11.78 -15.48
CA ASP A 215 -3.40 11.65 -16.60
C ASP A 215 -2.70 10.92 -17.75
N PHE A 216 -3.28 9.81 -18.19
CA PHE A 216 -2.84 9.06 -19.35
C PHE A 216 -3.93 9.14 -20.42
N ASP A 217 -3.62 9.73 -21.56
CA ASP A 217 -4.53 9.84 -22.71
C ASP A 217 -4.04 8.98 -23.88
N HIS A 218 -4.97 8.55 -24.73
CA HIS A 218 -4.69 7.81 -25.98
C HIS A 218 -3.89 6.52 -25.80
N LEU A 219 -4.26 5.72 -24.79
CA LEU A 219 -3.63 4.44 -24.49
C LEU A 219 -4.06 3.35 -25.50
N GLU A 220 -3.09 2.60 -26.01
CA GLU A 220 -3.35 1.43 -26.86
C GLU A 220 -3.84 0.23 -26.03
N ASP A 221 -3.20 -0.02 -24.88
CA ASP A 221 -3.56 -1.11 -23.96
C ASP A 221 -3.94 -0.56 -22.57
N LEU A 222 -5.23 -0.23 -22.44
CA LEU A 222 -5.83 0.29 -21.22
C LEU A 222 -5.79 -0.71 -20.06
N ASN A 223 -6.07 -1.99 -20.34
CA ASN A 223 -6.17 -3.01 -19.31
C ASN A 223 -4.79 -3.46 -18.81
N GLY A 224 -3.83 -3.63 -19.72
CA GLY A 224 -2.45 -3.94 -19.36
C GLY A 224 -1.82 -2.86 -18.50
N LEU A 225 -1.98 -1.58 -18.87
CA LEU A 225 -1.49 -0.49 -18.04
C LEU A 225 -2.22 -0.41 -16.69
N LYS A 226 -3.54 -0.61 -16.67
CA LYS A 226 -4.30 -0.66 -15.41
C LYS A 226 -3.73 -1.71 -14.45
N GLU A 227 -3.46 -2.93 -14.92
CA GLU A 227 -2.86 -3.99 -14.11
C GLU A 227 -1.44 -3.63 -13.64
N GLN A 228 -0.62 -3.04 -14.51
CA GLN A 228 0.74 -2.61 -14.17
C GLN A 228 0.76 -1.54 -13.07
N LEU A 229 -0.14 -0.54 -13.14
CA LEU A 229 -0.23 0.53 -12.14
C LEU A 229 -0.76 0.03 -10.79
N LEU A 230 -1.70 -0.93 -10.80
CA LEU A 230 -2.23 -1.54 -9.57
C LEU A 230 -1.20 -2.41 -8.85
N ASN A 231 -0.20 -2.93 -9.59
CA ASN A 231 0.90 -3.74 -9.06
C ASN A 231 2.24 -2.97 -9.04
N ASP A 232 2.20 -1.64 -9.12
CA ASP A 232 3.39 -0.80 -9.04
C ASP A 232 4.12 -1.01 -7.69
N LYS A 233 5.45 -1.04 -7.72
CA LYS A 233 6.28 -1.36 -6.54
C LYS A 233 6.60 -0.16 -5.67
N HIS A 234 6.42 1.04 -6.20
CA HIS A 234 6.82 2.31 -5.58
C HIS A 234 5.63 3.15 -5.16
N PHE A 235 4.49 3.03 -5.85
CA PHE A 235 3.29 3.80 -5.56
C PHE A 235 2.09 2.91 -5.28
N ASP A 236 1.46 3.12 -4.12
CA ASP A 236 0.14 2.58 -3.87
C ASP A 236 -0.91 3.37 -4.66
N THR A 237 -1.70 2.65 -5.45
CA THR A 237 -2.85 3.25 -6.13
C THR A 237 -3.93 3.59 -5.11
N GLU A 238 -4.38 4.85 -5.09
CA GLU A 238 -5.48 5.32 -4.23
C GLU A 238 -6.82 5.22 -4.95
N LEU A 239 -6.85 5.65 -6.21
CA LEU A 239 -8.01 5.60 -7.09
C LEU A 239 -7.51 5.44 -8.54
N LEU A 240 -8.17 4.58 -9.33
CA LEU A 240 -7.83 4.41 -10.74
C LEU A 240 -9.10 4.15 -11.56
N PHE A 241 -9.32 4.99 -12.57
CA PHE A 241 -10.51 4.92 -13.41
C PHE A 241 -10.24 5.32 -14.85
N THR A 242 -11.11 4.87 -15.74
CA THR A 242 -11.12 5.17 -17.17
C THR A 242 -11.53 6.62 -17.39
N SER A 243 -10.80 7.33 -18.25
CA SER A 243 -11.06 8.73 -18.58
C SER A 243 -12.45 8.92 -19.22
N PRO A 244 -13.01 10.15 -19.21
CA PRO A 244 -14.31 10.41 -19.82
C PRO A 244 -14.41 10.02 -21.30
N SER A 245 -13.33 10.20 -22.06
CA SER A 245 -13.26 9.85 -23.47
C SER A 245 -13.24 8.33 -23.70
N GLY A 246 -12.82 7.54 -22.71
CA GLY A 246 -12.80 6.07 -22.77
C GLY A 246 -11.48 5.46 -23.26
N ASP A 247 -10.53 6.28 -23.68
CA ASP A 247 -9.24 5.88 -24.28
C ASP A 247 -8.03 6.27 -23.39
N GLY A 248 -8.27 6.51 -22.10
CA GLY A 248 -7.23 6.91 -21.16
C GLY A 248 -7.52 6.48 -19.72
N LEU A 249 -6.56 6.68 -18.84
CA LEU A 249 -6.65 6.38 -17.41
C LEU A 249 -6.35 7.61 -16.56
N LYS A 250 -7.04 7.75 -15.43
CA LYS A 250 -6.71 8.71 -14.38
C LYS A 250 -6.21 7.93 -13.17
N TRP A 251 -4.94 8.13 -12.83
CA TRP A 251 -4.28 7.42 -11.75
C TRP A 251 -4.02 8.37 -10.59
N VAL A 252 -4.63 8.12 -9.44
CA VAL A 252 -4.50 8.95 -8.24
C VAL A 252 -3.63 8.21 -7.23
N ILE A 253 -2.57 8.87 -6.77
CA ILE A 253 -1.58 8.34 -5.83
C ILE A 253 -1.30 9.37 -4.72
N THR A 254 -0.76 8.92 -3.59
CA THR A 254 -0.31 9.80 -2.52
C THR A 254 1.07 10.39 -2.79
N ILE A 255 1.29 11.63 -2.33
CA ILE A 255 2.60 12.28 -2.28
C ILE A 255 2.81 12.95 -0.93
N ASP A 256 4.04 12.98 -0.44
CA ASP A 256 4.40 13.70 0.78
C ASP A 256 4.89 15.12 0.47
N ILE A 257 4.01 16.09 0.67
CA ILE A 257 4.32 17.51 0.47
C ILE A 257 5.33 18.09 1.48
N GLN A 258 5.70 17.34 2.52
CA GLN A 258 6.77 17.71 3.45
C GLN A 258 8.14 17.33 2.90
N GLU A 259 8.23 16.25 2.12
CA GLU A 259 9.48 15.81 1.48
C GLU A 259 9.83 16.69 0.28
N ALA A 260 8.85 17.03 -0.55
CA ALA A 260 9.04 17.88 -1.72
C ALA A 260 7.76 18.59 -2.13
N ASP A 261 7.89 19.68 -2.89
CA ASP A 261 6.71 20.35 -3.45
C ASP A 261 6.02 19.52 -4.54
N HIS A 262 4.78 19.88 -4.86
CA HIS A 262 3.94 19.17 -5.83
C HIS A 262 4.59 19.03 -7.20
N GLN A 263 5.27 20.08 -7.68
CA GLN A 263 5.88 20.09 -9.01
C GLN A 263 7.12 19.19 -9.06
N THR A 264 7.89 19.14 -7.99
CA THR A 264 9.04 18.26 -7.82
C THR A 264 8.59 16.80 -7.80
N TRP A 265 7.53 16.49 -7.05
CA TRP A 265 6.89 15.17 -7.07
C TRP A 265 6.41 14.80 -8.47
N PHE A 266 5.66 15.68 -9.13
CA PHE A 266 5.16 15.44 -10.49
C PHE A 266 6.31 15.11 -11.45
N LYS A 267 7.41 15.87 -11.40
CA LYS A 267 8.59 15.62 -12.23
C LYS A 267 9.25 14.27 -11.92
N GLY A 268 9.37 13.93 -10.63
CA GLY A 268 9.90 12.63 -10.20
C GLY A 268 9.05 11.46 -10.70
N ILE A 269 7.73 11.56 -10.55
CA ILE A 269 6.76 10.57 -11.01
C ILE A 269 6.80 10.45 -12.54
N ALA A 270 6.83 11.55 -13.28
CA ALA A 270 6.92 11.53 -14.74
C ALA A 270 8.21 10.85 -15.23
N ASN A 271 9.35 11.14 -14.60
CA ASN A 271 10.62 10.49 -14.94
C ASN A 271 10.59 8.98 -14.64
N TYR A 272 10.02 8.60 -13.50
CA TYR A 272 9.83 7.20 -13.13
C TYR A 272 8.94 6.47 -14.14
N LEU A 273 7.78 7.05 -14.50
CA LEU A 273 6.85 6.46 -15.44
C LEU A 273 7.47 6.27 -16.82
N ASN A 274 8.27 7.23 -17.28
CA ASN A 274 9.00 7.08 -18.54
C ASN A 274 10.08 5.99 -18.46
N ALA A 275 10.85 5.94 -17.37
CA ALA A 275 11.92 4.95 -17.21
C ALA A 275 11.36 3.52 -17.10
N THR A 276 10.27 3.35 -16.34
CA THR A 276 9.71 2.03 -15.99
C THR A 276 8.74 1.52 -17.04
N TYR A 277 7.85 2.38 -17.55
CA TYR A 277 6.74 1.98 -18.43
C TYR A 277 6.82 2.59 -19.84
N GLN A 278 7.87 3.38 -20.13
CA GLN A 278 8.02 4.12 -21.40
C GLN A 278 6.82 5.03 -21.71
N LEU A 279 6.16 5.52 -20.66
CA LEU A 279 5.02 6.42 -20.75
C LEU A 279 5.45 7.87 -20.60
N GLN A 280 5.01 8.71 -21.54
CA GLN A 280 5.17 10.15 -21.47
C GLN A 280 3.93 10.76 -20.81
N VAL A 281 4.14 11.58 -19.78
CA VAL A 281 3.06 12.24 -19.02
C VAL A 281 2.91 13.69 -19.49
N ASP A 282 1.67 14.14 -19.67
CA ASP A 282 1.35 15.52 -20.04
C ASP A 282 1.76 16.51 -18.93
N GLU A 283 2.59 17.52 -19.26
CA GLU A 283 3.10 18.50 -18.30
C GLU A 283 2.02 19.32 -17.58
N SER A 284 0.80 19.40 -18.13
CA SER A 284 -0.31 20.12 -17.51
C SER A 284 -0.83 19.46 -16.23
N GLY A 285 -0.38 18.25 -15.91
CA GLY A 285 -0.59 17.59 -14.62
C GLY A 285 0.22 18.18 -13.46
N LYS A 286 1.20 19.08 -13.73
CA LYS A 286 2.04 19.69 -12.69
C LYS A 286 1.34 20.74 -11.83
N ASP A 287 0.21 21.26 -12.29
CA ASP A 287 -0.53 22.33 -11.62
C ASP A 287 -1.35 21.74 -10.46
N ILE A 288 -1.24 22.32 -9.25
CA ILE A 288 -1.94 21.81 -8.06
C ILE A 288 -3.47 21.92 -8.26
N SER A 289 -3.91 22.96 -8.98
CA SER A 289 -5.32 23.20 -9.30
C SER A 289 -5.83 22.44 -10.52
N ARG A 290 -5.12 21.39 -10.97
CA ARG A 290 -5.50 20.62 -12.15
C ARG A 290 -6.89 20.01 -12.01
N ALA A 291 -7.76 20.37 -12.96
CA ALA A 291 -9.12 19.84 -13.04
C ALA A 291 -9.12 18.40 -13.59
N CYS A 292 -9.84 17.52 -12.90
CA CYS A 292 -10.10 16.14 -13.33
C CYS A 292 -11.63 15.93 -13.44
N PHE A 293 -12.12 15.71 -14.67
CA PHE A 293 -13.53 15.43 -14.91
C PHE A 293 -13.93 14.07 -14.35
N LEU A 294 -15.16 13.97 -13.84
CA LEU A 294 -15.70 12.74 -13.25
C LEU A 294 -16.61 12.00 -14.26
N PRO A 295 -16.16 10.88 -14.86
CA PRO A 295 -16.99 10.07 -15.73
C PRO A 295 -17.78 9.01 -14.96
N HIS A 296 -18.55 8.21 -15.68
CA HIS A 296 -19.04 6.94 -15.18
C HIS A 296 -18.04 5.83 -15.53
N ASP A 297 -17.60 5.10 -14.52
CA ASP A 297 -16.79 3.90 -14.68
C ASP A 297 -17.20 2.87 -13.60
N PRO A 298 -17.95 1.80 -13.97
CA PRO A 298 -18.34 0.77 -13.01
C PRO A 298 -17.17 -0.08 -12.52
N GLU A 299 -16.04 -0.08 -13.25
CA GLU A 299 -14.82 -0.85 -12.95
C GLU A 299 -13.74 0.00 -12.28
N ILE A 300 -14.10 1.18 -11.76
CA ILE A 300 -13.20 2.03 -10.97
C ILE A 300 -12.64 1.25 -9.78
N PHE A 301 -11.33 1.39 -9.60
CA PHE A 301 -10.62 0.88 -8.44
C PHE A 301 -10.50 1.97 -7.36
N ILE A 302 -10.64 1.57 -6.10
CA ILE A 302 -10.26 2.34 -4.92
C ILE A 302 -9.45 1.45 -3.99
N ASN A 303 -8.45 2.02 -3.33
CA ASN A 303 -7.70 1.30 -2.31
C ASN A 303 -8.63 0.82 -1.19
N SER A 304 -8.52 -0.46 -0.82
CA SER A 304 -9.42 -1.10 0.16
C SER A 304 -9.35 -0.47 1.54
N LYS A 305 -8.28 0.27 1.85
CA LYS A 305 -8.13 1.02 3.10
C LYS A 305 -9.25 2.06 3.35
N TYR A 306 -9.96 2.48 2.30
CA TYR A 306 -11.08 3.43 2.42
C TYR A 306 -12.46 2.76 2.54
N LEU A 307 -12.58 1.45 2.30
CA LEU A 307 -13.88 0.75 2.25
C LEU A 307 -14.34 0.18 3.60
N GLY A 308 -13.50 0.24 4.63
CA GLY A 308 -13.77 -0.32 5.97
C GLY A 308 -14.06 0.72 7.06
N GLN A 309 -14.44 1.95 6.67
CA GLN A 309 -14.79 3.04 7.60
C GLN A 309 -16.29 3.16 7.78
#